data_AF-A0A0G1WAM8-F1
#
_entry.id   AF-A0A0G1WAM8-F1
#
_cell.length_a   1.000
_cell.length_b   1.000
_cell.length_c   1.000
_cell.angle_alpha   90.00
_cell.angle_beta   90.00
_cell.angle_gamma   90.00
#
_symmetry.space_group_name_H-M   'P 1'
#
loop_
_entity.id
_entity.type
_entity.pdbx_description
1 polymer ?
#
loop_
_entity_poly.entity_id
_entity_poly.type
_entity_poly.pdbx_seq_one_letter_code
_entity_poly.pdbx_strand_id
1 'polypeptide(L)'
;MTLTSKRVILASITAFTVLAVWTVATNKEISQSQENQASATISSSLQPQEKSESNVTVTVAPITLKQGFPASFDVAFETHSVELDFDVETIASLSDTKGTIYKPTWQGSPPGGHHRSGTLIFTPDIPKQTELTLTLRDIAEVPTRVFQWNMR
;
A
#
# COMPACT_ATOMS: atom_id res chain seq x y z
N MET A 1 6.66 -72.69 -12.75
CA MET A 1 6.91 -71.33 -13.24
C MET A 1 5.58 -70.79 -13.77
N THR A 2 5.09 -69.74 -13.13
CA THR A 2 3.93 -68.92 -13.51
C THR A 2 4.16 -68.30 -14.92
N LEU A 3 3.19 -67.87 -15.73
CA LEU A 3 1.73 -67.76 -15.62
C LEU A 3 1.16 -67.76 -17.05
N THR A 4 0.02 -68.42 -17.22
CA THR A 4 -0.84 -68.39 -18.40
C THR A 4 -1.40 -67.00 -18.63
N SER A 5 -1.44 -66.57 -19.89
CA SER A 5 -2.28 -65.48 -20.36
C SER A 5 -3.76 -65.87 -20.29
N LYS A 6 -4.64 -64.94 -19.91
CA LYS A 6 -5.79 -64.49 -20.71
C LYS A 6 -6.74 -63.61 -19.90
N ARG A 7 -7.26 -62.63 -20.62
CA ARG A 7 -8.12 -61.54 -20.20
C ARG A 7 -9.57 -62.00 -19.98
N VAL A 8 -10.19 -61.33 -19.01
CA VAL A 8 -11.59 -60.84 -18.95
C VAL A 8 -12.70 -61.88 -19.03
N ILE A 9 -13.50 -61.96 -17.95
CA ILE A 9 -14.96 -62.09 -18.09
C ILE A 9 -15.64 -61.12 -17.12
N LEU A 10 -16.34 -60.18 -17.73
CA LEU A 10 -17.36 -59.33 -17.16
C LEU A 10 -18.62 -60.18 -16.97
N ALA A 11 -19.21 -60.24 -15.78
CA ALA A 11 -20.57 -60.72 -15.61
C ALA A 11 -21.23 -60.06 -14.41
N SER A 12 -22.34 -59.43 -14.72
CA SER A 12 -23.11 -58.45 -13.98
C SER A 12 -24.34 -59.05 -13.31
N ILE A 13 -24.81 -58.36 -12.27
CA ILE A 13 -26.20 -58.30 -11.75
C ILE A 13 -26.66 -59.42 -10.81
N THR A 14 -26.99 -59.04 -9.56
CA THR A 14 -28.31 -59.19 -8.89
C THR A 14 -28.24 -58.46 -7.54
N ALA A 15 -28.91 -57.32 -7.36
CA ALA A 15 -30.29 -57.17 -6.86
C ALA A 15 -30.39 -57.05 -5.32
N PHE A 16 -30.51 -55.80 -4.87
CA PHE A 16 -31.22 -55.24 -3.69
C PHE A 16 -31.57 -56.13 -2.49
N THR A 17 -31.03 -55.77 -1.32
CA THR A 17 -31.82 -55.62 -0.07
C THR A 17 -31.29 -54.46 0.78
N VAL A 18 -32.22 -53.61 1.21
CA VAL A 18 -32.08 -52.34 1.93
C VAL A 18 -32.07 -52.58 3.46
N LEU A 19 -31.63 -51.55 4.20
CA LEU A 19 -31.87 -51.18 5.62
C LEU A 19 -30.65 -51.38 6.54
N ALA A 20 -30.15 -50.43 7.34
CA ALA A 20 -30.22 -48.97 7.48
C ALA A 20 -29.20 -48.60 8.60
N VAL A 21 -29.17 -47.32 9.01
CA VAL A 21 -28.47 -46.77 10.19
C VAL A 21 -26.99 -46.44 9.88
N TRP A 22 -26.56 -45.19 9.72
CA TRP A 22 -26.64 -44.08 10.68
C TRP A 22 -26.69 -42.68 10.01
N THR A 23 -27.73 -41.91 10.37
CA THR A 23 -27.77 -40.46 10.73
C THR A 23 -27.03 -39.44 9.85
N VAL A 24 -27.74 -38.57 9.09
CA VAL A 24 -28.19 -37.20 9.50
C VAL A 24 -26.97 -36.33 9.87
N ALA A 25 -26.59 -35.22 9.24
CA ALA A 25 -27.18 -34.12 8.47
C ALA A 25 -25.94 -33.30 8.00
N THR A 26 -25.86 -32.46 6.98
CA THR A 26 -26.76 -31.88 5.98
C THR A 26 -25.86 -31.07 5.05
N ASN A 27 -26.23 -31.04 3.78
CA ASN A 27 -26.25 -29.91 2.84
C ASN A 27 -25.19 -28.80 2.86
N LYS A 28 -24.91 -28.42 1.60
CA LYS A 28 -24.59 -27.07 1.10
C LYS A 28 -23.09 -26.82 1.02
N GLU A 29 -22.53 -27.16 -0.14
CA GLU A 29 -21.36 -26.46 -0.67
C GLU A 29 -21.77 -24.99 -0.88
N ILE A 30 -21.67 -24.21 0.20
CA ILE A 30 -21.75 -22.75 0.16
C ILE A 30 -20.37 -22.26 -0.25
N SER A 31 -20.35 -21.56 -1.38
CA SER A 31 -19.31 -20.62 -1.76
C SER A 31 -19.00 -19.66 -0.61
N GLN A 32 -17.87 -19.84 0.06
CA GLN A 32 -17.29 -18.86 0.99
C GLN A 32 -15.77 -18.86 0.84
N SER A 33 -15.30 -18.13 -0.17
CA SER A 33 -13.94 -17.59 -0.20
C SER A 33 -13.97 -16.12 -0.61
N GLN A 34 -14.87 -15.36 0.03
CA GLN A 34 -14.81 -13.90 0.09
C GLN A 34 -15.22 -13.45 1.50
N GLU A 35 -14.37 -13.71 2.47
CA GLU A 35 -14.40 -13.00 3.75
C GLU A 35 -12.98 -12.93 4.32
N ASN A 36 -12.08 -12.29 3.58
CA ASN A 36 -10.81 -11.81 4.11
C ASN A 36 -10.41 -10.47 3.46
N GLN A 37 -11.41 -9.63 3.22
CA GLN A 37 -11.24 -8.22 2.86
C GLN A 37 -12.17 -7.35 3.70
N ALA A 38 -11.89 -7.26 5.01
CA ALA A 38 -12.49 -6.23 5.86
C ALA A 38 -11.67 -5.87 7.12
N SER A 39 -10.51 -6.49 7.38
CA SER A 39 -9.70 -6.22 8.58
C SER A 39 -8.31 -5.63 8.32
N ALA A 40 -8.05 -5.11 7.12
CA ALA A 40 -6.79 -4.43 6.80
C ALA A 40 -6.91 -2.91 6.60
N THR A 41 -8.05 -2.28 6.92
CA THR A 41 -8.28 -0.85 6.59
C THR A 41 -8.25 0.08 7.81
N ILE A 42 -8.11 -0.42 9.05
CA ILE A 42 -8.28 0.43 10.25
C ILE A 42 -6.98 0.68 11.02
N SER A 43 -5.91 -0.08 10.76
CA SER A 43 -4.62 0.12 11.42
C SER A 43 -3.62 0.75 10.46
N SER A 44 -3.70 2.08 10.29
CA SER A 44 -2.54 2.99 10.19
C SER A 44 -2.80 4.27 9.37
N SER A 45 -3.22 5.34 10.04
CA SER A 45 -3.33 6.64 9.36
C SER A 45 -1.99 7.38 9.19
N LEU A 46 -0.87 6.77 9.59
CA LEU A 46 0.47 7.37 9.66
C LEU A 46 1.61 6.44 9.15
N GLN A 47 1.36 5.54 8.18
CA GLN A 47 2.48 4.75 7.60
C GLN A 47 3.28 5.55 6.59
N PRO A 48 4.53 5.15 6.36
CA PRO A 48 5.24 5.50 5.14
C PRO A 48 4.43 5.15 3.89
N GLN A 49 4.51 6.02 2.89
CA GLN A 49 3.97 5.80 1.56
C GLN A 49 5.10 5.88 0.54
N GLU A 50 5.06 5.02 -0.48
CA GLU A 50 6.06 4.94 -1.54
C GLU A 50 5.40 5.11 -2.91
N LYS A 51 6.05 5.82 -3.82
CA LYS A 51 5.65 5.96 -5.22
C LYS A 51 6.85 5.85 -6.14
N SER A 52 6.81 4.87 -7.05
CA SER A 52 7.89 4.58 -8.00
C SER A 52 7.41 4.84 -9.42
N GLU A 53 7.91 5.90 -10.03
CA GLU A 53 7.48 6.38 -11.35
C GLU A 53 8.67 7.01 -12.09
N SER A 54 8.79 6.77 -13.40
CA SER A 54 9.86 7.32 -14.24
C SER A 54 11.27 7.10 -13.64
N ASN A 55 11.53 5.86 -13.19
CA ASN A 55 12.79 5.42 -12.60
C ASN A 55 13.21 6.13 -11.30
N VAL A 56 12.31 6.87 -10.65
CA VAL A 56 12.52 7.46 -9.33
C VAL A 56 11.53 6.86 -8.35
N THR A 57 12.04 6.29 -7.27
CA THR A 57 11.26 5.88 -6.10
C THR A 57 11.27 7.02 -5.10
N VAL A 58 10.08 7.44 -4.66
CA VAL A 58 9.91 8.44 -3.61
C VAL A 58 9.19 7.83 -2.43
N THR A 59 9.86 7.82 -1.29
CA THR A 59 9.33 7.32 -0.02
C THR A 59 9.13 8.48 0.93
N VAL A 60 7.95 8.58 1.54
CA VAL A 60 7.60 9.63 2.50
C VAL A 60 7.03 8.99 3.76
N ALA A 61 7.68 9.23 4.90
CA ALA A 61 7.27 8.75 6.20
C ALA A 61 6.90 9.92 7.13
N PRO A 62 5.68 9.95 7.70
CA PRO A 62 5.34 10.94 8.72
C PRO A 62 6.26 10.87 9.94
N ILE A 63 6.82 12.01 10.35
CA ILE A 63 7.53 12.17 11.62
C ILE A 63 6.58 12.82 12.64
N THR A 64 6.03 13.99 12.28
CA THR A 64 5.06 14.71 13.11
C THR A 64 3.83 15.05 12.28
N LEU A 65 2.68 14.48 12.66
CA LEU A 65 1.37 14.84 12.13
C LEU A 65 0.38 14.98 13.28
N LYS A 66 0.58 16.02 14.09
CA LYS A 66 -0.20 16.28 15.32
C LYS A 66 -0.72 17.70 15.32
N GLN A 67 -1.91 17.89 15.90
CA GLN A 67 -2.48 19.21 16.10
C GLN A 67 -1.56 20.05 17.01
N GLY A 68 -1.37 21.33 16.66
CA GLY A 68 -0.58 22.29 17.42
C GLY A 68 0.93 22.15 17.23
N PHE A 69 1.37 21.39 16.23
CA PHE A 69 2.78 21.24 15.87
C PHE A 69 2.97 21.42 14.36
N PRO A 70 4.18 21.81 13.91
CA PRO A 70 4.56 21.74 12.50
C PRO A 70 4.43 20.31 11.98
N ALA A 71 3.93 20.14 10.76
CA ALA A 71 3.96 18.84 10.11
C ALA A 71 5.38 18.55 9.62
N SER A 72 5.85 17.32 9.77
CA SER A 72 7.17 16.93 9.26
C SER A 72 7.20 15.49 8.76
N PHE A 73 8.02 15.26 7.73
CA PHE A 73 8.16 14.00 7.04
C PHE A 73 9.63 13.68 6.80
N ASP A 74 9.99 12.40 6.93
CA ASP A 74 11.21 11.86 6.36
C ASP A 74 10.95 11.53 4.89
N VAL A 75 11.80 12.03 3.99
CA VAL A 75 11.63 11.88 2.55
C VAL A 75 12.90 11.30 1.95
N ALA A 76 12.76 10.26 1.14
CA ALA A 76 13.83 9.67 0.36
C ALA A 76 13.47 9.66 -1.13
N PHE A 77 14.44 10.04 -1.95
CA PHE A 77 14.41 9.95 -3.41
C PHE A 77 15.53 9.01 -3.84
N GLU A 78 15.17 7.95 -4.57
CA GLU A 78 16.12 6.94 -5.02
C GLU A 78 15.98 6.70 -6.52
N THR A 79 17.11 6.68 -7.22
CA THR A 79 17.18 6.33 -8.64
C THR A 79 18.57 5.80 -8.98
N HIS A 80 18.69 5.14 -10.12
CA HIS A 80 19.97 4.72 -10.68
C HIS A 80 20.15 5.21 -12.13
N SER A 81 19.31 6.16 -12.58
CA SER A 81 19.23 6.53 -13.99
C SER A 81 19.06 8.01 -14.29
N VAL A 82 18.67 8.83 -13.31
CA VAL A 82 18.47 10.27 -13.48
C VAL A 82 19.19 11.05 -12.39
N GLU A 83 19.57 12.29 -12.69
CA GLU A 83 20.12 13.23 -11.72
C GLU A 83 18.98 13.86 -10.90
N LEU A 84 19.19 14.05 -9.59
CA LEU A 84 18.22 14.61 -8.66
C LEU A 84 18.57 16.07 -8.29
N ASP A 85 18.66 16.96 -9.27
CA ASP A 85 19.14 18.35 -9.15
C ASP A 85 18.08 19.41 -8.76
N PHE A 86 16.84 19.00 -8.48
CA PHE A 86 15.77 19.90 -8.07
C PHE A 86 15.95 20.45 -6.65
N ASP A 87 15.37 21.62 -6.37
CA ASP A 87 15.22 22.12 -5.02
C ASP A 87 13.91 21.60 -4.41
N VAL A 88 14.02 20.80 -3.33
CA VAL A 88 12.87 20.17 -2.65
C VAL A 88 11.88 21.22 -2.14
N GLU A 89 12.36 22.38 -1.66
CA GLU A 89 11.48 23.44 -1.14
C GLU A 89 10.64 24.07 -2.24
N THR A 90 11.12 24.06 -3.49
CA THR A 90 10.41 24.66 -4.62
C THR A 90 9.34 23.74 -5.21
N ILE A 91 9.53 22.42 -5.10
CA ILE A 91 8.63 21.42 -5.69
C ILE A 91 7.61 20.86 -4.69
N ALA A 92 7.80 21.09 -3.40
CA ALA A 92 6.96 20.55 -2.34
C ALA A 92 5.88 21.53 -1.88
N SER A 93 4.67 21.00 -1.67
CA SER A 93 3.61 21.74 -0.99
C SER A 93 2.77 20.79 -0.15
N LEU A 94 2.41 21.22 1.07
CA LEU A 94 1.45 20.51 1.91
C LEU A 94 0.15 21.32 1.97
N SER A 95 -0.99 20.65 1.79
CA SER A 95 -2.31 21.26 1.92
C SER A 95 -3.24 20.50 2.83
N ASP A 96 -4.15 21.20 3.51
CA ASP A 96 -5.25 20.57 4.24
C ASP A 96 -6.54 20.48 3.40
N THR A 97 -7.59 19.89 3.98
CA THR A 97 -8.93 19.74 3.38
C THR A 97 -9.62 21.06 3.03
N LYS A 98 -9.16 22.19 3.59
CA LYS A 98 -9.69 23.53 3.28
C LYS A 98 -8.88 24.24 2.19
N GLY A 99 -7.82 23.61 1.69
CA GLY A 99 -6.89 24.21 0.74
C GLY A 99 -5.87 25.16 1.38
N THR A 100 -5.73 25.16 2.72
CA THR A 100 -4.66 25.92 3.38
C THR A 100 -3.32 25.34 2.95
N ILE A 101 -2.39 26.18 2.49
CA ILE A 101 -1.04 25.76 2.08
C ILE A 101 -0.04 26.04 3.20
N TYR A 102 0.78 25.04 3.51
CA TYR A 102 1.88 25.14 4.46
C TYR A 102 3.21 25.20 3.72
N LYS A 103 4.14 26.03 4.19
CA LYS A 103 5.42 26.29 3.52
C LYS A 103 6.46 25.24 3.90
N PRO A 104 7.17 24.65 2.94
CA PRO A 104 8.21 23.67 3.20
C PRO A 104 9.50 24.31 3.73
N THR A 105 10.28 23.52 4.44
CA THR A 105 11.69 23.73 4.74
C THR A 105 12.40 22.39 4.64
N TRP A 106 13.47 22.31 3.86
CA TRP A 106 14.22 21.09 3.60
C TRP A 106 15.48 21.02 4.45
N GLN A 107 15.62 19.92 5.19
CA GLN A 107 16.81 19.60 5.97
C GLN A 107 17.34 18.24 5.51
N GLY A 108 18.15 18.25 4.45
CA GLY A 108 18.62 17.02 3.83
C GLY A 108 19.72 17.22 2.80
N SER A 109 19.90 16.22 1.94
CA SER A 109 20.88 16.27 0.87
C SER A 109 20.67 17.51 -0.04
N PRO A 110 21.74 18.23 -0.40
CA PRO A 110 21.65 19.31 -1.38
C PRO A 110 21.23 18.76 -2.76
N PRO A 111 20.87 19.62 -3.72
CA PRO A 111 20.62 19.22 -5.10
C PRO A 111 21.78 18.42 -5.72
N GLY A 112 21.44 17.38 -6.48
CA GLY A 112 22.37 16.51 -7.22
C GLY A 112 22.43 15.06 -6.72
N GLY A 113 23.19 14.23 -7.45
CA GLY A 113 23.34 12.80 -7.22
C GLY A 113 22.14 11.97 -7.66
N HIS A 114 22.12 10.71 -7.22
CA HIS A 114 21.08 9.71 -7.56
C HIS A 114 20.35 9.14 -6.33
N HIS A 115 20.77 9.56 -5.13
CA HIS A 115 20.08 9.27 -3.87
C HIS A 115 20.08 10.54 -3.02
N ARG A 116 18.89 10.97 -2.58
CA ARG A 116 18.72 12.13 -1.70
C ARG A 116 17.75 11.79 -0.59
N SER A 117 18.05 12.23 0.62
CA SER A 117 17.14 12.06 1.75
C SER A 117 17.22 13.21 2.75
N GLY A 118 16.21 13.33 3.59
CA GLY A 118 16.14 14.39 4.58
C GLY A 118 14.74 14.61 5.14
N THR A 119 14.66 15.57 6.06
CA THR A 119 13.42 15.96 6.70
C THR A 119 12.80 17.17 6.00
N LEU A 120 11.53 17.02 5.61
CA LEU A 120 10.70 18.07 5.05
C LEU A 120 9.72 18.57 6.12
N ILE A 121 9.87 19.83 6.52
CA ILE A 121 9.11 20.45 7.62
C ILE A 121 8.17 21.49 7.04
N PHE A 122 6.94 21.57 7.57
CA PHE A 122 5.92 22.49 7.12
C PHE A 122 5.44 23.41 8.22
N THR A 123 5.43 24.71 7.94
CA THR A 123 4.96 25.76 8.86
C THR A 123 3.84 26.59 8.22
N PRO A 124 2.94 27.19 9.03
CA PRO A 124 2.86 27.16 10.50
C PRO A 124 2.33 25.81 11.04
N ASP A 125 2.16 25.72 12.36
CA ASP A 125 1.57 24.57 13.03
C ASP A 125 0.20 24.19 12.46
N ILE A 126 -0.10 22.89 12.46
CA ILE A 126 -1.41 22.43 12.01
C ILE A 126 -2.45 22.68 13.11
N PRO A 127 -3.45 23.56 12.90
CA PRO A 127 -4.28 24.06 14.01
C PRO A 127 -5.30 23.05 14.53
N LYS A 128 -5.63 22.03 13.73
CA LYS A 128 -6.64 21.00 14.04
C LYS A 128 -6.39 19.72 13.25
N GLN A 129 -6.98 18.62 13.69
CA GLN A 129 -7.03 17.36 12.95
C GLN A 129 -7.67 17.60 11.57
N THR A 130 -6.99 17.09 10.54
CA THR A 130 -7.41 17.16 9.13
C THR A 130 -6.75 16.01 8.38
N GLU A 131 -7.24 15.76 7.17
CA GLU A 131 -6.42 15.11 6.15
C GLU A 131 -5.41 16.12 5.60
N LEU A 132 -4.19 15.65 5.38
CA LEU A 132 -3.08 16.40 4.80
C LEU A 132 -2.66 15.74 3.51
N THR A 133 -2.44 16.56 2.48
CA THR A 133 -1.98 16.15 1.15
C THR A 133 -0.62 16.77 0.88
N LEU A 134 0.42 15.94 0.81
CA LEU A 134 1.74 16.34 0.31
C LEU A 134 1.77 16.15 -1.20
N THR A 135 2.14 17.21 -1.91
CA THR A 135 2.34 17.20 -3.36
C THR A 135 3.81 17.50 -3.64
N LEU A 136 4.44 16.65 -4.46
CA LEU A 136 5.76 16.86 -5.02
C LEU A 136 5.63 16.97 -6.54
N ARG A 137 6.15 18.05 -7.14
CA ARG A 137 5.97 18.35 -8.56
C ARG A 137 7.25 18.10 -9.37
N ASP A 138 7.07 17.83 -10.65
CA ASP A 138 8.12 17.91 -11.67
C ASP A 138 9.41 17.12 -11.35
N ILE A 139 9.26 15.89 -10.86
CA ILE A 139 10.40 15.00 -10.59
C ILE A 139 10.49 13.95 -11.70
N ALA A 140 11.56 14.00 -12.50
CA ALA A 140 11.85 13.04 -13.57
C ALA A 140 10.67 12.88 -14.57
N GLU A 141 10.18 14.00 -15.12
CA GLU A 141 9.06 14.07 -16.07
C GLU A 141 7.70 13.64 -15.52
N VAL A 142 7.61 13.28 -14.24
CA VAL A 142 6.32 13.05 -13.56
C VAL A 142 5.80 14.39 -13.07
N PRO A 143 4.68 14.92 -13.60
CA PRO A 143 4.21 16.25 -13.25
C PRO A 143 3.88 16.40 -11.76
N THR A 144 3.41 15.33 -11.13
CA THR A 144 2.93 15.37 -9.74
C THR A 144 2.92 13.98 -9.10
N ARG A 145 3.50 13.87 -7.90
CA ARG A 145 3.30 12.76 -6.95
C ARG A 145 2.56 13.27 -5.72
N VAL A 146 1.50 12.57 -5.32
CA VAL A 146 0.61 12.95 -4.20
C VAL A 146 0.62 11.89 -3.11
N PHE A 147 0.76 12.32 -1.85
CA PHE A 147 0.73 11.48 -0.66
C PHE A 147 -0.27 12.03 0.35
N GLN A 148 -1.02 11.15 1.03
CA GLN A 148 -2.16 11.56 1.85
C GLN A 148 -2.19 10.83 3.20
N TRP A 149 -2.39 11.59 4.27
CA TRP A 149 -2.52 11.06 5.63
C TRP A 149 -3.66 11.73 6.38
N ASN A 150 -4.33 10.94 7.20
CA ASN A 150 -5.39 11.43 8.08
C ASN A 150 -4.84 11.61 9.51
N MET A 151 -4.85 12.84 10.02
CA MET A 151 -4.54 13.10 11.42
C MET A 151 -5.73 12.62 12.26
N ARG A 152 -5.67 11.42 12.79
CA ARG A 152 -6.67 10.90 13.74
C ARG A 152 -6.43 11.42 15.14
#